data_AF-A0A6G0U1Q4-F1
#
_entry.id   AF-A0A6G0U1Q4-F1
#
_cell.length_a   1.000
_cell.length_b   1.000
_cell.length_c   1.000
_cell.angle_alpha   90.00
_cell.angle_beta   90.00
_cell.angle_gamma   90.00
#
_symmetry.space_group_name_H-M   'P 1'
#
loop_
_entity.id
_entity.type
_entity.pdbx_description
1 polymer ?
#
loop_
_entity_poly.entity_id
_entity_poly.type
_entity_poly.pdbx_seq_one_letter_code
_entity_poly.pdbx_strand_id
1 'polypeptide(L)'
;MLKIIIFVLLFVANTFVSSEYIFKGFDDRFKPDWWQSEIIYQIYVRSFKDSNGDGVGDFNGITEKVDYFKSINVGAVWLSPIFQSPQDDFGYDVSNFKMVDPLFGTMADFDRLRDAFHERGIKVILDFVPNHTSDENPWFLKSVERKEPYTNYYVWKDPIINENGTRSPPNNWLGVFNTGSAWEWNEKRQQYYFHAFQKKQPDLNYRCPMVVEEIKNIILFWLGRGIDGFRFDAVNYLYEREDLADEGKSYKVGILDTDYDSLVHNYTLDQPETYEMVRVWRELLDDYSSSEKKTNFFMVECYSPINNTMLYYGNKTSPGAHFPFNFLLINSINQQSDAYDVRDMIKTWMLNMPEKMWPNWVVGI
;
A
#
# COMPACT_ATOMS: atom_id res chain seq x y z
N MET A 1 -22.89 -39.87 45.69
CA MET A 1 -23.17 -38.42 45.76
C MET A 1 -21.89 -37.58 45.58
N LEU A 2 -20.80 -37.87 46.28
CA LEU A 2 -19.53 -37.10 46.19
C LEU A 2 -18.85 -37.11 44.78
N LYS A 3 -18.91 -38.23 44.05
CA LYS A 3 -18.33 -38.32 42.68
C LYS A 3 -19.08 -37.49 41.63
N ILE A 4 -20.38 -37.24 41.82
CA ILE A 4 -21.18 -36.42 40.90
C ILE A 4 -20.91 -34.93 41.14
N ILE A 5 -20.72 -34.53 42.40
CA ILE A 5 -20.38 -33.15 42.77
C ILE A 5 -19.01 -32.73 42.23
N ILE A 6 -18.01 -33.62 42.28
CA ILE A 6 -16.67 -33.35 41.73
C ILE A 6 -16.69 -33.26 40.18
N PHE A 7 -17.49 -34.10 39.51
CA PHE A 7 -17.60 -34.05 38.05
C PHE A 7 -18.31 -32.79 37.57
N VAL A 8 -19.35 -32.34 38.28
CA VAL A 8 -20.06 -31.07 37.96
C VAL A 8 -19.18 -29.86 38.28
N LEU A 9 -18.40 -29.87 39.37
CA LEU A 9 -17.45 -28.78 39.67
C LEU A 9 -16.29 -28.69 38.66
N LEU A 10 -15.77 -29.83 38.16
CA LEU A 10 -14.76 -29.84 37.10
C LEU A 10 -15.31 -29.45 35.72
N PHE A 11 -16.60 -29.71 35.46
CA PHE A 11 -17.26 -29.26 34.23
C PHE A 11 -17.63 -27.78 34.26
N VAL A 12 -18.04 -27.25 35.43
CA VAL A 12 -18.31 -25.82 35.63
C VAL A 12 -17.00 -25.01 35.70
N ALA A 13 -15.93 -25.56 36.29
CA ALA A 13 -14.62 -24.90 36.31
C ALA A 13 -13.95 -24.84 34.92
N ASN A 14 -14.22 -25.82 34.03
CA ASN A 14 -13.70 -25.81 32.65
C ASN A 14 -14.64 -25.13 31.62
N THR A 15 -15.81 -24.64 32.03
CA THR A 15 -16.73 -23.88 31.15
C THR A 15 -16.67 -22.38 31.36
N PHE A 16 -15.90 -21.90 32.33
CA PHE A 16 -15.40 -20.53 32.27
C PHE A 16 -14.24 -20.49 31.28
N VAL A 17 -14.57 -20.36 30.00
CA VAL A 17 -13.68 -19.64 29.08
C VAL A 17 -13.60 -18.22 29.65
N SER A 18 -12.64 -17.97 30.54
CA SER A 18 -12.28 -16.62 30.90
C SER A 18 -11.60 -16.04 29.67
N SER A 19 -12.38 -15.47 28.75
CA SER A 19 -11.77 -14.58 27.76
C SER A 19 -11.30 -13.37 28.56
N GLU A 20 -9.99 -13.27 28.80
CA GLU A 20 -9.36 -12.08 29.39
C GLU A 20 -9.76 -10.79 28.65
N TYR A 21 -10.23 -10.92 27.41
CA TYR A 21 -10.71 -9.84 26.56
C TYR A 21 -12.08 -10.21 25.96
N ILE A 22 -13.13 -9.52 26.40
CA ILE A 22 -14.42 -9.51 25.71
C ILE A 22 -14.43 -8.27 24.83
N PHE A 23 -14.22 -8.45 23.53
CA PHE A 23 -14.49 -7.38 22.57
C PHE A 23 -16.00 -7.21 22.49
N LYS A 24 -16.49 -6.10 23.02
CA LYS A 24 -17.92 -5.78 22.98
C LYS A 24 -18.27 -5.56 21.50
N GLY A 25 -19.11 -6.44 20.95
CA GLY A 25 -19.63 -6.28 19.59
C GLY A 25 -20.36 -4.95 19.43
N PHE A 26 -20.56 -4.53 18.18
CA PHE A 26 -21.29 -3.30 17.88
C PHE A 26 -22.76 -3.42 18.32
N ASP A 27 -23.35 -2.27 18.67
CA ASP A 27 -24.79 -2.14 18.92
C ASP A 27 -25.57 -2.57 17.67
N ASP A 28 -26.66 -3.33 17.82
CA ASP A 28 -27.52 -3.78 16.71
C ASP A 28 -28.07 -2.61 15.85
N ARG A 29 -28.01 -1.38 16.36
CA ARG A 29 -28.38 -0.15 15.64
C ARG A 29 -27.26 0.41 14.76
N PHE A 30 -26.02 -0.03 14.94
CA PHE A 30 -24.89 0.38 14.11
C PHE A 30 -25.03 -0.24 12.73
N LYS A 31 -25.09 0.60 11.70
CA LYS A 31 -25.04 0.16 10.32
C LYS A 31 -23.60 0.36 9.82
N PRO A 32 -22.82 -0.73 9.63
CA PRO A 32 -21.49 -0.60 9.06
C PRO A 32 -21.57 0.00 7.66
N ASP A 33 -20.57 0.80 7.32
CA ASP A 33 -20.36 1.19 5.94
C ASP A 33 -19.90 -0.03 5.11
N TRP A 34 -19.99 0.06 3.79
CA TRP A 34 -19.70 -1.08 2.90
C TRP A 34 -18.29 -1.64 3.14
N TRP A 35 -17.29 -0.79 3.33
CA TRP A 35 -15.90 -1.23 3.53
C TRP A 35 -15.66 -1.92 4.89
N GLN A 36 -16.61 -1.82 5.82
CA GLN A 36 -16.55 -2.48 7.12
C GLN A 36 -17.17 -3.88 7.09
N SER A 37 -18.17 -4.11 6.23
CA SER A 37 -18.93 -5.37 6.22
C SER A 37 -18.67 -6.27 5.00
N GLU A 38 -18.16 -5.72 3.91
CA GLU A 38 -18.03 -6.43 2.65
C GLU A 38 -16.70 -7.20 2.51
N ILE A 39 -16.72 -8.26 1.70
CA ILE A 39 -15.51 -8.98 1.28
C ILE A 39 -14.83 -8.18 0.16
N ILE A 40 -13.55 -7.85 0.36
CA ILE A 40 -12.68 -7.27 -0.66
C ILE A 40 -11.90 -8.40 -1.35
N TYR A 41 -12.01 -8.50 -2.69
CA TYR A 41 -11.32 -9.50 -3.49
C TYR A 41 -10.25 -8.84 -4.37
N GLN A 42 -8.99 -9.22 -4.18
CA GLN A 42 -7.90 -8.74 -5.04
C GLN A 42 -7.89 -9.49 -6.38
N ILE A 43 -7.87 -8.74 -7.47
CA ILE A 43 -7.75 -9.27 -8.83
C ILE A 43 -6.39 -8.85 -9.39
N TYR A 44 -5.52 -9.82 -9.62
CA TYR A 44 -4.33 -9.61 -10.42
C TYR A 44 -4.72 -9.66 -11.91
N VAL A 45 -4.93 -8.49 -12.52
CA VAL A 45 -5.59 -8.33 -13.83
C VAL A 45 -4.93 -9.20 -14.90
N ARG A 46 -3.59 -9.14 -14.96
CA ARG A 46 -2.75 -9.85 -15.94
C ARG A 46 -2.96 -11.36 -15.97
N SER A 47 -3.42 -11.98 -14.88
CA SER A 47 -3.55 -13.44 -14.76
C SER A 47 -4.97 -13.92 -14.49
N PHE A 48 -5.95 -13.01 -14.46
CA PHE A 48 -7.32 -13.41 -14.14
C PHE A 48 -8.02 -14.09 -15.32
N LYS A 49 -8.17 -13.39 -16.45
CA LYS A 49 -8.79 -13.96 -17.65
C LYS A 49 -8.47 -13.14 -18.91
N ASP A 50 -7.91 -13.81 -19.91
CA ASP A 50 -7.69 -13.32 -21.27
C ASP A 50 -8.99 -13.43 -22.09
N SER A 51 -9.38 -12.37 -22.79
CA SER A 51 -10.55 -12.33 -23.69
C SER A 51 -10.20 -12.24 -25.18
N ASN A 52 -8.95 -11.94 -25.53
CA ASN A 52 -8.53 -11.64 -26.90
C ASN A 52 -7.55 -12.68 -27.49
N GLY A 53 -7.03 -13.59 -26.66
CA GLY A 53 -6.13 -14.69 -27.04
C GLY A 53 -4.65 -14.33 -27.09
N ASP A 54 -4.23 -13.19 -26.54
CA ASP A 54 -2.82 -12.77 -26.48
C ASP A 54 -2.02 -13.39 -25.31
N GLY A 55 -2.70 -14.14 -24.43
CA GLY A 55 -2.13 -14.81 -23.27
C GLY A 55 -2.07 -13.95 -22.01
N VAL A 56 -2.64 -12.74 -22.03
CA VAL A 56 -2.67 -11.81 -20.90
C VAL A 56 -4.11 -11.49 -20.50
N GLY A 57 -4.37 -11.49 -19.20
CA GLY A 57 -5.67 -11.10 -18.66
C GLY A 57 -5.97 -9.62 -18.86
N ASP A 58 -7.22 -9.31 -19.19
CA ASP A 58 -7.64 -7.96 -19.62
C ASP A 58 -9.00 -7.54 -18.99
N PHE A 59 -9.38 -6.27 -19.15
CA PHE A 59 -10.62 -5.75 -18.56
C PHE A 59 -11.88 -6.43 -19.09
N ASN A 60 -11.92 -6.79 -20.37
CA ASN A 60 -13.08 -7.46 -20.95
C ASN A 60 -13.21 -8.89 -20.41
N GLY A 61 -12.09 -9.59 -20.20
CA GLY A 61 -12.04 -10.90 -19.57
C GLY A 61 -12.57 -10.89 -18.13
N ILE A 62 -12.23 -9.86 -17.34
CA ILE A 62 -12.83 -9.65 -16.02
C ILE A 62 -14.32 -9.32 -16.14
N THR A 63 -14.70 -8.48 -17.12
CA THR A 63 -16.09 -8.09 -17.38
C THR A 63 -16.96 -9.32 -17.66
N GLU A 64 -16.45 -10.32 -18.39
CA GLU A 64 -17.18 -11.59 -18.63
C GLU A 64 -17.40 -12.43 -17.37
N LYS A 65 -16.79 -12.08 -16.24
CA LYS A 65 -16.84 -12.81 -14.97
C LYS A 65 -17.42 -12.00 -13.82
N VAL A 66 -17.97 -10.81 -14.05
CA VAL A 66 -18.55 -10.00 -12.96
C VAL A 66 -19.63 -10.74 -12.15
N ASP A 67 -20.42 -11.61 -12.78
CA ASP A 67 -21.43 -12.44 -12.10
C ASP A 67 -20.82 -13.47 -11.14
N TYR A 68 -19.59 -13.93 -11.41
CA TYR A 68 -18.89 -14.86 -10.51
C TYR A 68 -18.63 -14.19 -9.15
N PHE A 69 -18.10 -12.97 -9.13
CA PHE A 69 -17.83 -12.24 -7.90
C PHE A 69 -19.10 -12.04 -7.07
N LYS A 70 -20.24 -11.77 -7.73
CA LYS A 70 -21.52 -11.67 -7.03
C LYS A 70 -21.93 -12.99 -6.39
N SER A 71 -21.72 -14.11 -7.09
CA SER A 71 -22.10 -15.44 -6.58
C SER A 71 -21.31 -15.90 -5.36
N ILE A 72 -20.10 -15.34 -5.15
CA ILE A 72 -19.26 -15.60 -3.97
C ILE A 72 -19.36 -14.49 -2.91
N ASN A 73 -20.37 -13.61 -3.00
CA ASN A 73 -20.64 -12.52 -2.05
C ASN A 73 -19.48 -11.50 -1.89
N VAL A 74 -18.72 -11.27 -2.96
CA VAL A 74 -17.77 -10.16 -2.99
C VAL A 74 -18.54 -8.84 -3.08
N GLY A 75 -18.22 -7.91 -2.18
CA GLY A 75 -18.80 -6.56 -2.20
C GLY A 75 -17.86 -5.50 -2.73
N ALA A 76 -16.56 -5.78 -2.83
CA ALA A 76 -15.58 -4.92 -3.47
C ALA A 76 -14.49 -5.72 -4.18
N VAL A 77 -14.01 -5.24 -5.31
CA VAL A 77 -12.80 -5.74 -5.97
C VAL A 77 -11.69 -4.71 -5.86
N TRP A 78 -10.48 -5.17 -5.60
CA TRP A 78 -9.26 -4.37 -5.67
C TRP A 78 -8.44 -4.86 -6.85
N LEU A 79 -8.25 -4.01 -7.85
CA LEU A 79 -7.46 -4.33 -9.04
C LEU A 79 -5.99 -4.02 -8.77
N SER A 80 -5.09 -4.97 -9.07
CA SER A 80 -3.64 -4.71 -9.17
C SER A 80 -3.37 -3.52 -10.11
N PRO A 81 -2.20 -2.87 -10.06
CA PRO A 81 -1.94 -1.65 -10.84
C PRO A 81 -2.34 -1.78 -12.30
N ILE A 82 -3.23 -0.88 -12.73
CA ILE A 82 -3.80 -0.87 -14.09
C ILE A 82 -3.24 0.24 -14.95
N PHE A 83 -2.39 1.09 -14.38
CA PHE A 83 -1.88 2.29 -15.06
C PHE A 83 -0.84 1.94 -16.10
N GLN A 84 -0.67 2.81 -17.09
CA GLN A 84 0.34 2.64 -18.12
C GLN A 84 1.74 2.53 -17.49
N SER A 85 2.45 1.45 -17.84
CA SER A 85 3.73 1.07 -17.27
C SER A 85 4.62 0.40 -18.32
N PRO A 86 5.95 0.59 -18.28
CA PRO A 86 6.90 -0.22 -19.06
C PRO A 86 6.96 -1.71 -18.65
N GLN A 87 6.31 -2.08 -17.54
CA GLN A 87 6.18 -3.43 -17.01
C GLN A 87 7.46 -4.01 -16.41
N ASP A 88 8.40 -3.17 -15.94
CA ASP A 88 9.62 -3.60 -15.24
C ASP A 88 9.32 -4.12 -13.83
N ASP A 89 8.24 -3.65 -13.22
CA ASP A 89 7.67 -4.16 -11.97
C ASP A 89 6.17 -4.42 -12.14
N PHE A 90 5.79 -4.97 -13.30
CA PHE A 90 4.45 -5.46 -13.59
C PHE A 90 3.30 -4.49 -13.27
N GLY A 91 3.52 -3.19 -13.51
CA GLY A 91 2.50 -2.14 -13.32
C GLY A 91 2.78 -1.20 -12.15
N TYR A 92 3.68 -1.54 -11.24
CA TYR A 92 4.08 -0.66 -10.13
C TYR A 92 5.04 0.46 -10.59
N ASP A 93 5.76 0.26 -11.70
CA ASP A 93 6.57 1.27 -12.40
C ASP A 93 5.71 2.12 -13.36
N VAL A 94 4.98 3.11 -12.83
CA VAL A 94 3.97 3.86 -13.62
C VAL A 94 4.57 4.98 -14.48
N SER A 95 4.38 4.94 -15.80
CA SER A 95 4.77 6.01 -16.72
C SER A 95 3.68 7.05 -16.97
N ASN A 96 2.39 6.69 -16.76
CA ASN A 96 1.27 7.64 -16.82
C ASN A 96 0.10 7.23 -15.92
N PHE A 97 -0.04 7.92 -14.79
CA PHE A 97 -1.10 7.65 -13.80
C PHE A 97 -2.53 7.93 -14.27
N LYS A 98 -2.74 8.66 -15.37
CA LYS A 98 -4.08 9.05 -15.85
C LYS A 98 -4.58 8.19 -17.03
N MET A 99 -3.80 7.17 -17.40
CA MET A 99 -4.12 6.24 -18.47
C MET A 99 -4.02 4.81 -17.94
N VAL A 100 -4.94 3.96 -18.37
CA VAL A 100 -4.77 2.50 -18.21
C VAL A 100 -3.70 1.98 -19.17
N ASP A 101 -3.05 0.89 -18.79
CA ASP A 101 -2.08 0.21 -19.64
C ASP A 101 -2.79 -0.42 -20.87
N PRO A 102 -2.31 -0.16 -22.10
CA PRO A 102 -2.88 -0.77 -23.30
C PRO A 102 -2.85 -2.30 -23.29
N LEU A 103 -2.00 -2.92 -22.46
CA LEU A 103 -1.98 -4.36 -22.22
C LEU A 103 -3.31 -4.89 -21.67
N PHE A 104 -4.02 -4.09 -20.87
CA PHE A 104 -5.28 -4.50 -20.24
C PHE A 104 -6.53 -4.00 -21.00
N GLY A 105 -6.34 -3.08 -21.95
CA GLY A 105 -7.39 -2.52 -22.79
C GLY A 105 -7.36 -1.00 -22.84
N THR A 106 -8.52 -0.40 -23.10
CA THR A 106 -8.69 1.05 -23.22
C THR A 106 -9.37 1.64 -21.98
N MET A 107 -9.32 2.98 -21.84
CA MET A 107 -10.10 3.69 -20.81
C MET A 107 -11.60 3.36 -20.88
N ALA A 108 -12.14 3.15 -22.09
CA ALA A 108 -13.53 2.78 -22.28
C ALA A 108 -13.82 1.33 -21.84
N ASP A 109 -12.84 0.43 -21.93
CA ASP A 109 -12.98 -0.94 -21.45
C ASP A 109 -12.97 -0.97 -19.92
N PHE A 110 -12.11 -0.17 -19.29
CA PHE A 110 -12.13 0.05 -17.84
C PHE A 110 -13.46 0.65 -17.37
N ASP A 111 -13.99 1.67 -18.07
CA ASP A 111 -15.28 2.27 -17.71
C ASP A 111 -16.41 1.23 -17.76
N ARG A 112 -16.44 0.36 -18.78
CA ARG A 112 -17.41 -0.73 -18.88
C ARG A 112 -17.25 -1.76 -17.76
N LEU A 113 -16.02 -2.11 -17.40
CA LEU A 113 -15.74 -3.03 -16.29
C LEU A 113 -16.26 -2.45 -14.97
N ARG A 114 -15.95 -1.18 -14.69
CA ARG A 114 -16.43 -0.47 -13.50
C ARG A 114 -17.95 -0.49 -13.43
N ASP A 115 -18.61 -0.09 -14.51
CA ASP A 115 -20.07 -0.02 -14.55
C ASP A 115 -20.71 -1.40 -14.37
N ALA A 116 -20.13 -2.45 -14.98
CA ALA A 116 -20.59 -3.82 -14.81
C ALA A 116 -20.49 -4.33 -13.36
N PHE A 117 -19.45 -3.93 -12.61
CA PHE A 117 -19.35 -4.20 -11.18
C PHE A 117 -20.40 -3.41 -10.38
N HIS A 118 -20.58 -2.13 -10.67
CA HIS A 118 -21.55 -1.28 -9.99
C HIS A 118 -22.99 -1.74 -10.17
N GLU A 119 -23.36 -2.23 -11.36
CA GLU A 119 -24.66 -2.86 -11.63
C GLU A 119 -24.98 -4.04 -10.71
N ARG A 120 -23.94 -4.70 -10.17
CA ARG A 120 -24.05 -5.83 -9.22
C ARG A 120 -23.89 -5.41 -7.76
N GLY A 121 -23.73 -4.10 -7.52
CA GLY A 121 -23.46 -3.52 -6.21
C GLY A 121 -22.04 -3.78 -5.72
N ILE A 122 -21.09 -4.12 -6.61
CA ILE A 122 -19.69 -4.40 -6.27
C ILE A 122 -18.87 -3.13 -6.46
N LYS A 123 -18.09 -2.77 -5.44
CA LYS A 123 -17.22 -1.60 -5.41
C LYS A 123 -15.91 -1.87 -6.16
N VAL A 124 -15.29 -0.84 -6.73
CA VAL A 124 -14.01 -0.94 -7.46
C VAL A 124 -12.96 -0.08 -6.76
N ILE A 125 -11.91 -0.73 -6.30
CA ILE A 125 -10.74 -0.13 -5.65
C ILE A 125 -9.55 -0.25 -6.60
N LEU A 126 -8.79 0.83 -6.78
CA LEU A 126 -7.55 0.79 -7.57
C LEU A 126 -6.33 0.69 -6.67
N ASP A 127 -5.36 -0.13 -7.07
CA ASP A 127 -4.01 -0.02 -6.55
C ASP A 127 -3.35 1.26 -7.07
N PHE A 128 -2.73 2.03 -6.17
CA PHE A 128 -2.06 3.27 -6.49
C PHE A 128 -0.73 3.35 -5.75
N VAL A 129 0.34 3.59 -6.51
CA VAL A 129 1.71 3.70 -6.01
C VAL A 129 2.09 5.18 -5.94
N PRO A 130 1.94 5.85 -4.78
CA PRO A 130 2.29 7.25 -4.62
C PRO A 130 3.81 7.49 -4.58
N ASN A 131 4.64 6.50 -4.23
CA ASN A 131 6.04 6.71 -3.88
C ASN A 131 6.93 7.15 -5.05
N HIS A 132 6.77 6.49 -6.19
CA HIS A 132 7.68 6.61 -7.32
C HIS A 132 6.92 6.60 -8.65
N THR A 133 7.63 6.92 -9.73
CA THR A 133 7.14 6.70 -11.10
C THR A 133 8.12 5.80 -11.83
N SER A 134 7.79 5.37 -13.04
CA SER A 134 8.80 4.88 -13.98
C SER A 134 9.79 6.00 -14.36
N ASP A 135 11.04 5.66 -14.67
CA ASP A 135 12.02 6.56 -15.30
C ASP A 135 11.65 6.96 -16.75
N GLU A 136 10.69 6.28 -17.37
CA GLU A 136 10.07 6.66 -18.63
C GLU A 136 8.91 7.68 -18.46
N ASN A 137 8.54 8.01 -17.21
CA ASN A 137 7.51 9.00 -16.94
C ASN A 137 7.93 10.38 -17.48
N PRO A 138 7.05 11.13 -18.17
CA PRO A 138 7.35 12.48 -18.66
C PRO A 138 7.83 13.45 -17.56
N TRP A 139 7.46 13.24 -16.31
CA TRP A 139 7.96 14.03 -15.18
C TRP A 139 9.45 13.77 -14.96
N PHE A 140 9.90 12.51 -14.93
CA PHE A 140 11.31 12.16 -14.73
C PHE A 140 12.17 12.69 -15.87
N LEU A 141 11.75 12.47 -17.12
CA LEU A 141 12.47 12.95 -18.30
C LEU A 141 12.65 14.48 -18.29
N LYS A 142 11.61 15.22 -17.92
CA LYS A 142 11.68 16.69 -17.76
C LYS A 142 12.52 17.10 -16.54
N SER A 143 12.49 16.31 -15.47
CA SER A 143 13.32 16.52 -14.29
C SER A 143 14.79 16.36 -14.64
N VAL A 144 15.19 15.31 -15.37
CA VAL A 144 16.57 15.12 -15.87
C VAL A 144 17.06 16.36 -16.65
N GLU A 145 16.18 17.01 -17.40
CA GLU A 145 16.46 18.23 -18.16
C GLU A 145 16.42 19.54 -17.36
N ARG A 146 16.08 19.49 -16.07
CA ARG A 146 15.85 20.67 -15.21
C ARG A 146 14.79 21.61 -15.81
N LYS A 147 13.75 21.03 -16.43
CA LYS A 147 12.64 21.78 -17.01
C LYS A 147 11.60 22.08 -15.94
N GLU A 148 11.38 23.37 -15.66
CA GLU A 148 10.33 23.80 -14.74
C GLU A 148 8.92 23.39 -15.21
N PRO A 149 8.00 23.01 -14.30
CA PRO A 149 8.17 22.90 -12.84
C PRO A 149 8.84 21.59 -12.34
N TYR A 150 9.29 20.70 -13.23
CA TYR A 150 9.66 19.32 -12.90
C TYR A 150 11.07 19.16 -12.30
N THR A 151 11.85 20.24 -12.21
CA THR A 151 13.26 20.22 -11.76
C THR A 151 13.45 19.50 -10.42
N ASN A 152 12.49 19.65 -9.50
CA ASN A 152 12.52 19.11 -8.13
C ASN A 152 11.44 18.04 -7.87
N TYR A 153 10.84 17.46 -8.91
CA TYR A 153 9.84 16.39 -8.75
C TYR A 153 10.42 15.09 -8.18
N TYR A 154 11.73 14.89 -8.26
CA TYR A 154 12.43 13.70 -7.76
C TYR A 154 13.57 14.10 -6.85
N VAL A 155 14.04 13.17 -6.03
CA VAL A 155 15.11 13.40 -5.06
C VAL A 155 16.47 13.31 -5.76
N TRP A 156 17.05 14.47 -6.10
CA TRP A 156 18.36 14.59 -6.73
C TRP A 156 19.42 15.08 -5.75
N LYS A 157 20.61 14.46 -5.75
CA LYS A 157 21.76 14.86 -4.93
C LYS A 157 23.07 14.85 -5.71
N ASP A 158 23.94 15.78 -5.34
CA ASP A 158 25.29 15.87 -5.89
C ASP A 158 26.15 14.69 -5.42
N PRO A 159 27.13 14.25 -6.22
CA PRO A 159 28.03 13.17 -5.84
C PRO A 159 28.97 13.65 -4.72
N ILE A 160 29.40 12.72 -3.86
CA ILE A 160 30.60 12.93 -3.06
C ILE A 160 31.82 12.67 -3.96
N ILE A 161 32.74 13.63 -4.04
CA ILE A 161 34.01 13.47 -4.76
C ILE A 161 35.07 12.99 -3.78
N ASN A 162 35.54 11.76 -3.98
CA ASN A 162 36.58 11.15 -3.15
C ASN A 162 37.96 11.75 -3.45
N GLU A 163 38.94 11.57 -2.56
CA GLU A 163 40.32 12.07 -2.72
C GLU A 163 40.99 11.59 -4.02
N ASN A 164 40.64 10.40 -4.50
CA ASN A 164 41.14 9.82 -5.76
C ASN A 164 40.39 10.32 -7.01
N GLY A 165 39.47 11.28 -6.86
CA GLY A 165 38.66 11.86 -7.94
C GLY A 165 37.47 11.01 -8.38
N THR A 166 37.20 9.86 -7.74
CA THR A 166 36.00 9.06 -8.06
C THR A 166 34.74 9.64 -7.41
N ARG A 167 33.59 9.36 -8.01
CA ARG A 167 32.27 9.73 -7.50
C ARG A 167 31.72 8.62 -6.61
N SER A 168 31.09 9.01 -5.52
CA SER A 168 30.32 8.13 -4.64
C SER A 168 28.90 8.67 -4.44
N PRO A 169 27.91 7.80 -4.15
CA PRO A 169 26.58 8.22 -3.74
C PRO A 169 26.64 9.09 -2.46
N PRO A 170 25.59 9.87 -2.17
CA PRO A 170 25.60 10.81 -1.05
C PRO A 170 25.63 10.15 0.34
N ASN A 171 25.23 8.88 0.46
CA ASN A 171 25.24 8.10 1.69
C ASN A 171 25.18 6.58 1.38
N ASN A 172 25.09 5.77 2.43
CA ASN A 172 25.10 4.30 2.36
C ASN A 172 23.73 3.64 2.11
N TRP A 173 22.68 4.39 1.77
CA TRP A 173 21.33 3.81 1.64
C TRP A 173 21.26 2.75 0.54
N LEU A 174 20.52 1.67 0.81
CA LEU A 174 20.40 0.49 -0.05
C LEU A 174 18.98 0.32 -0.57
N GLY A 175 18.84 -0.21 -1.79
CA GLY A 175 17.55 -0.50 -2.40
C GLY A 175 16.93 -1.81 -1.89
N VAL A 176 15.61 -1.83 -1.75
CA VAL A 176 14.80 -2.91 -1.17
C VAL A 176 15.04 -4.26 -1.85
N PHE A 177 15.25 -4.26 -3.17
CA PHE A 177 15.41 -5.49 -3.96
C PHE A 177 16.84 -6.04 -4.00
N ASN A 178 17.70 -5.67 -3.04
CA ASN A 178 19.10 -6.10 -2.96
C ASN A 178 19.89 -5.83 -4.25
N THR A 179 19.60 -4.72 -4.92
CA THR A 179 20.29 -4.27 -6.14
C THR A 179 21.51 -3.40 -5.83
N GLY A 180 21.84 -3.22 -4.54
CA GLY A 180 22.91 -2.39 -4.04
C GLY A 180 22.42 -1.01 -3.61
N SER A 181 23.17 0.03 -3.98
CA SER A 181 22.88 1.44 -3.68
C SER A 181 21.46 1.85 -4.08
N ALA A 182 20.77 2.59 -3.22
CA ALA A 182 19.50 3.27 -3.52
C ALA A 182 19.67 4.57 -4.34
N TRP A 183 20.91 4.84 -4.78
CA TRP A 183 21.26 6.01 -5.58
C TRP A 183 21.83 5.59 -6.93
N GLU A 184 21.27 6.14 -7.99
CA GLU A 184 21.72 5.90 -9.37
C GLU A 184 22.18 7.20 -10.04
N TRP A 185 23.35 7.15 -10.67
CA TRP A 185 23.95 8.30 -11.34
C TRP A 185 23.26 8.59 -12.67
N ASN A 186 22.85 9.84 -12.89
CA ASN A 186 22.33 10.28 -14.18
C ASN A 186 23.37 11.09 -14.96
N GLU A 187 23.85 10.55 -16.08
CA GLU A 187 24.89 11.21 -16.89
C GLU A 187 24.45 12.55 -17.52
N LYS A 188 23.16 12.76 -17.77
CA LYS A 188 22.69 14.03 -18.35
C LYS A 188 22.58 15.12 -17.29
N ARG A 189 22.07 14.78 -16.11
CA ARG A 189 21.87 15.72 -15.01
C ARG A 189 23.12 15.95 -14.15
N GLN A 190 24.08 15.02 -14.22
CA GLN A 190 25.30 14.96 -13.41
C GLN A 190 25.00 14.97 -11.90
N GLN A 191 23.97 14.21 -11.50
CA GLN A 191 23.55 14.02 -10.11
C GLN A 191 23.08 12.58 -9.92
N TYR A 192 23.07 12.12 -8.67
CA TYR A 192 22.37 10.90 -8.28
C TYR A 192 20.88 11.18 -8.07
N TYR A 193 20.02 10.27 -8.49
CA TYR A 193 18.62 10.23 -8.04
C TYR A 193 18.41 9.07 -7.06
N PHE A 194 17.51 9.27 -6.10
CA PHE A 194 17.09 8.23 -5.16
C PHE A 194 16.05 7.30 -5.79
N HIS A 195 16.15 6.01 -5.47
CA HIS A 195 15.15 5.00 -5.76
C HIS A 195 15.12 3.98 -4.61
N ALA A 196 14.01 3.87 -3.87
CA ALA A 196 13.90 2.87 -2.82
C ALA A 196 13.87 1.44 -3.40
N PHE A 197 13.30 1.28 -4.60
CA PHE A 197 13.05 -0.01 -5.24
C PHE A 197 14.02 -0.24 -6.42
N GLN A 198 13.51 -0.44 -7.63
CA GLN A 198 14.35 -0.57 -8.82
C GLN A 198 14.90 0.78 -9.26
N LYS A 199 16.03 0.77 -9.98
CA LYS A 199 16.59 1.98 -10.62
C LYS A 199 15.57 2.66 -11.55
N LYS A 200 14.72 1.86 -12.19
CA LYS A 200 13.63 2.33 -13.05
C LYS A 200 12.43 2.91 -12.29
N GLN A 201 12.47 2.93 -10.97
CA GLN A 201 11.43 3.48 -10.08
C GLN A 201 12.02 4.67 -9.29
N PRO A 202 12.38 5.79 -9.94
CA PRO A 202 12.85 6.99 -9.24
C PRO A 202 11.77 7.54 -8.30
N ASP A 203 12.16 7.81 -7.06
CA ASP A 203 11.26 8.25 -6.00
C ASP A 203 10.86 9.72 -6.17
N LEU A 204 9.57 9.99 -5.99
CA LEU A 204 9.00 11.31 -6.02
C LEU A 204 9.40 12.09 -4.77
N ASN A 205 9.74 13.36 -4.95
CA ASN A 205 10.08 14.24 -3.85
C ASN A 205 8.82 14.83 -3.21
N TYR A 206 8.30 14.20 -2.16
CA TYR A 206 7.11 14.68 -1.43
C TYR A 206 7.31 16.01 -0.69
N ARG A 207 8.56 16.47 -0.53
CA ARG A 207 8.85 17.81 0.00
C ARG A 207 8.61 18.91 -1.05
N CYS A 208 8.39 18.55 -2.31
CA CYS A 208 7.96 19.44 -3.36
C CYS A 208 6.42 19.60 -3.32
N PRO A 209 5.86 20.79 -3.01
CA PRO A 209 4.41 20.97 -2.94
C PRO A 209 3.68 20.66 -4.26
N MET A 210 4.36 20.80 -5.39
CA MET A 210 3.79 20.49 -6.70
C MET A 210 3.59 18.98 -6.90
N VAL A 211 4.47 18.15 -6.35
CA VAL A 211 4.31 16.69 -6.35
C VAL A 211 3.07 16.31 -5.54
N VAL A 212 2.94 16.85 -4.33
CA VAL A 212 1.77 16.63 -3.48
C VAL A 212 0.48 16.99 -4.23
N GLU A 213 0.46 18.14 -4.91
CA GLU A 213 -0.72 18.58 -5.65
C GLU A 213 -1.01 17.72 -6.89
N GLU A 214 0.00 17.26 -7.63
CA GLU A 214 -0.20 16.33 -8.76
C GLU A 214 -0.79 15.00 -8.30
N ILE A 215 -0.32 14.47 -7.17
CA ILE A 215 -0.83 13.22 -6.60
C ILE A 215 -2.30 13.38 -6.16
N LYS A 216 -2.64 14.49 -5.50
CA LYS A 216 -4.03 14.82 -5.16
C LYS A 216 -4.90 14.91 -6.43
N ASN A 217 -4.40 15.53 -7.49
CA ASN A 217 -5.12 15.63 -8.76
C ASN A 217 -5.32 14.28 -9.45
N ILE A 218 -4.39 13.32 -9.29
CA ILE A 218 -4.57 11.96 -9.78
C ILE A 218 -5.64 11.22 -8.98
N ILE A 219 -5.62 11.34 -7.65
CA ILE A 219 -6.64 10.76 -6.76
C ILE A 219 -8.02 11.26 -7.18
N LEU A 220 -8.19 12.59 -7.31
CA LEU A 220 -9.45 13.20 -7.75
C LEU A 220 -9.86 12.81 -9.17
N PHE A 221 -8.90 12.64 -10.09
CA PHE A 221 -9.19 12.21 -11.47
C PHE A 221 -9.89 10.85 -11.49
N TRP A 222 -9.36 9.86 -10.76
CA TRP A 222 -9.94 8.52 -10.74
C TRP A 222 -11.22 8.45 -9.92
N LEU A 223 -11.32 9.17 -8.80
CA LEU A 223 -12.58 9.33 -8.06
C LEU A 223 -13.67 9.96 -8.94
N GLY A 224 -13.33 11.01 -9.68
CA GLY A 224 -14.21 11.64 -10.67
C GLY A 224 -14.59 10.71 -11.84
N ARG A 225 -13.83 9.62 -12.03
CA ARG A 225 -14.16 8.52 -12.92
C ARG A 225 -14.95 7.39 -12.24
N GLY A 226 -15.48 7.63 -11.04
CA GLY A 226 -16.48 6.79 -10.40
C GLY A 226 -15.95 5.60 -9.60
N ILE A 227 -14.64 5.40 -9.44
CA ILE A 227 -14.14 4.33 -8.55
C ILE A 227 -14.60 4.57 -7.10
N ASP A 228 -14.49 3.55 -6.25
CA ASP A 228 -14.96 3.58 -4.87
C ASP A 228 -13.82 3.74 -3.85
N GLY A 229 -12.57 3.64 -4.29
CA GLY A 229 -11.44 3.83 -3.39
C GLY A 229 -10.08 3.43 -3.93
N PHE A 230 -9.08 3.46 -3.05
CA PHE A 230 -7.70 3.09 -3.35
C PHE A 230 -7.10 2.12 -2.34
N ARG A 231 -6.10 1.35 -2.79
CA ARG A 231 -5.02 0.88 -1.94
C ARG A 231 -3.80 1.72 -2.26
N PHE A 232 -3.22 2.38 -1.27
CA PHE A 232 -1.95 3.10 -1.44
C PHE A 232 -0.79 2.21 -1.06
N ASP A 233 0.05 1.92 -2.04
CA ASP A 233 1.23 1.06 -1.93
C ASP A 233 2.45 1.82 -1.39
N ALA A 234 3.33 1.12 -0.67
CA ALA A 234 4.63 1.60 -0.23
C ALA A 234 4.59 2.96 0.52
N VAL A 235 3.54 3.23 1.29
CA VAL A 235 3.37 4.57 1.90
C VAL A 235 4.44 4.86 2.95
N ASN A 236 5.09 3.85 3.52
CA ASN A 236 6.17 4.04 4.48
C ASN A 236 7.50 4.54 3.86
N TYR A 237 7.59 4.61 2.53
CA TYR A 237 8.76 5.11 1.79
C TYR A 237 8.64 6.56 1.31
N LEU A 238 7.50 7.24 1.52
CA LEU A 238 7.21 8.55 0.89
C LEU A 238 8.19 9.68 1.20
N TYR A 239 8.91 9.58 2.32
CA TYR A 239 9.83 10.60 2.79
C TYR A 239 11.08 9.93 3.33
N GLU A 240 12.23 10.52 2.99
CA GLU A 240 13.52 10.18 3.58
C GLU A 240 14.08 11.36 4.37
N ARG A 241 15.04 11.07 5.24
CA ARG A 241 15.70 12.07 6.09
C ARG A 241 16.55 13.05 5.27
N GLU A 242 16.32 14.34 5.46
CA GLU A 242 16.94 15.40 4.62
C GLU A 242 18.44 15.60 4.82
N ASP A 243 18.96 15.28 6.02
CA ASP A 243 20.39 15.44 6.33
C ASP A 243 21.27 14.36 5.69
N LEU A 244 20.66 13.37 5.02
CA LEU A 244 21.33 12.29 4.31
C LEU A 244 22.28 11.48 5.19
N ALA A 245 22.04 11.41 6.49
CA ALA A 245 22.86 10.60 7.38
C ALA A 245 22.90 9.13 6.92
N ASP A 246 24.07 8.50 7.07
CA ASP A 246 24.23 7.07 6.87
C ASP A 246 23.38 6.28 7.86
N GLU A 247 22.76 5.20 7.40
CA GLU A 247 22.07 4.28 8.26
C GLU A 247 23.03 3.39 9.05
N GLY A 248 22.59 3.00 10.25
CA GLY A 248 23.34 2.07 11.09
C GLY A 248 23.31 0.64 10.55
N LYS A 249 24.37 -0.13 10.79
CA LYS A 249 24.39 -1.57 10.46
C LYS A 249 23.43 -2.36 11.36
N SER A 250 22.77 -3.37 10.80
CA SER A 250 21.91 -4.31 11.53
C SER A 250 22.70 -5.40 12.26
N TYR A 251 23.92 -5.69 11.79
CA TYR A 251 24.78 -6.79 12.25
C TYR A 251 24.14 -8.19 12.16
N LYS A 252 23.13 -8.38 11.29
CA LYS A 252 22.52 -9.69 11.04
C LYS A 252 23.56 -10.67 10.45
N VAL A 253 23.69 -11.85 11.05
CA VAL A 253 24.65 -12.88 10.61
C VAL A 253 24.18 -13.49 9.30
N GLY A 254 25.09 -13.62 8.32
CA GLY A 254 24.81 -14.27 7.03
C GLY A 254 24.22 -13.35 5.96
N ILE A 255 24.12 -12.05 6.24
CA ILE A 255 23.67 -11.02 5.30
C ILE A 255 24.89 -10.29 4.73
N LEU A 256 24.92 -10.05 3.42
CA LEU A 256 26.02 -9.29 2.80
C LEU A 256 25.89 -7.81 3.13
N ASP A 257 27.01 -7.09 3.24
CA ASP A 257 27.03 -5.64 3.49
C ASP A 257 26.32 -4.81 2.39
N THR A 258 25.97 -5.43 1.26
CA THR A 258 25.23 -4.82 0.13
C THR A 258 23.75 -5.14 0.12
N ASP A 259 23.31 -6.06 0.98
CA ASP A 259 21.90 -6.45 1.06
C ASP A 259 21.15 -5.44 1.93
N TYR A 260 19.89 -5.17 1.59
CA TYR A 260 19.01 -4.22 2.27
C TYR A 260 19.00 -4.46 3.79
N ASP A 261 18.82 -5.72 4.18
CA ASP A 261 18.79 -6.19 5.57
C ASP A 261 20.09 -5.99 6.37
N SER A 262 21.18 -5.56 5.74
CA SER A 262 22.43 -5.23 6.42
C SER A 262 22.39 -3.90 7.18
N LEU A 263 21.36 -3.08 6.92
CA LEU A 263 21.14 -1.77 7.56
C LEU A 263 19.88 -1.77 8.46
N VAL A 264 19.78 -0.74 9.29
CA VAL A 264 18.58 -0.42 10.08
C VAL A 264 17.93 0.82 9.50
N HIS A 265 16.78 0.61 8.87
CA HIS A 265 16.01 1.58 8.09
C HIS A 265 15.25 2.61 8.91
N ASN A 266 15.99 3.48 9.61
CA ASN A 266 15.42 4.55 10.42
C ASN A 266 15.27 5.88 9.65
N TYR A 267 15.96 6.03 8.52
CA TYR A 267 16.09 7.30 7.79
C TYR A 267 15.40 7.26 6.41
N THR A 268 15.13 6.06 5.89
CA THR A 268 14.43 5.85 4.61
C THR A 268 13.01 5.30 4.77
N LEU A 269 12.60 4.92 5.98
CA LEU A 269 11.27 4.41 6.29
C LEU A 269 10.59 5.21 7.39
N ASP A 270 9.26 5.16 7.41
CA ASP A 270 8.41 5.55 8.54
C ASP A 270 8.70 6.98 9.07
N GLN A 271 9.14 7.90 8.21
CA GLN A 271 9.35 9.28 8.62
C GLN A 271 8.01 9.90 9.07
N PRO A 272 7.99 10.73 10.12
CA PRO A 272 6.74 11.27 10.67
C PRO A 272 5.80 11.92 9.64
N GLU A 273 6.37 12.59 8.63
CA GLU A 273 5.65 13.27 7.56
C GLU A 273 4.80 12.33 6.70
N THR A 274 5.17 11.05 6.60
CA THR A 274 4.39 10.03 5.92
C THR A 274 2.98 9.91 6.50
N TYR A 275 2.86 9.89 7.83
CA TYR A 275 1.56 9.80 8.50
C TYR A 275 0.74 11.07 8.32
N GLU A 276 1.39 12.23 8.26
CA GLU A 276 0.74 13.50 7.94
C GLU A 276 0.21 13.49 6.51
N MET A 277 0.95 12.94 5.55
CA MET A 277 0.48 12.85 4.17
C MET A 277 -0.74 11.95 4.01
N VAL A 278 -0.79 10.83 4.72
CA VAL A 278 -1.98 9.97 4.74
C VAL A 278 -3.20 10.71 5.31
N ARG A 279 -3.04 11.62 6.27
CA ARG A 279 -4.14 12.46 6.78
C ARG A 279 -4.60 13.50 5.76
N VAL A 280 -3.68 14.09 5.00
CA VAL A 280 -4.02 14.99 3.90
C VAL A 280 -4.82 14.26 2.82
N TRP A 281 -4.44 13.04 2.46
CA TRP A 281 -5.22 12.22 1.54
C TRP A 281 -6.58 11.83 2.13
N ARG A 282 -6.65 11.61 3.45
CA ARG A 282 -7.91 11.37 4.14
C ARG A 282 -8.87 12.55 4.08
N GLU A 283 -8.39 13.75 4.37
CA GLU A 283 -9.18 14.98 4.26
C GLU A 283 -9.69 15.19 2.83
N LEU A 284 -8.83 15.02 1.83
CA LEU A 284 -9.21 15.09 0.41
C LEU A 284 -10.34 14.12 0.05
N LEU A 285 -10.24 12.87 0.53
CA LEU A 285 -11.24 11.84 0.27
C LEU A 285 -12.55 12.12 0.99
N ASP A 286 -12.51 12.59 2.24
CA ASP A 286 -13.69 12.92 3.05
C ASP A 286 -14.45 14.11 2.42
N ASP A 287 -13.74 15.12 1.92
CA ASP A 287 -14.32 16.26 1.19
C ASP A 287 -15.03 15.79 -0.08
N TYR A 288 -14.36 14.95 -0.89
CA TYR A 288 -14.95 14.38 -2.11
C TYR A 288 -16.15 13.47 -1.81
N SER A 289 -16.05 12.64 -0.77
CA SER A 289 -17.14 11.75 -0.34
C SER A 289 -18.37 12.53 0.11
N SER A 290 -18.14 13.66 0.79
CA SER A 290 -19.21 14.56 1.25
C SER A 290 -19.89 15.26 0.08
N SER A 291 -19.14 15.70 -0.96
CA SER A 291 -19.72 16.33 -2.14
C SER A 291 -20.55 15.36 -2.98
N GLU A 292 -20.08 14.12 -3.14
CA GLU A 292 -20.76 13.07 -3.92
C GLU A 292 -21.85 12.33 -3.12
N LYS A 293 -21.95 12.57 -1.80
CA LYS A 293 -22.85 11.86 -0.87
C LYS A 293 -22.69 10.34 -0.95
N LYS A 294 -21.43 9.89 -1.07
CA LYS A 294 -21.02 8.49 -1.19
C LYS A 294 -19.74 8.30 -0.42
N THR A 295 -19.64 7.24 0.39
CA THR A 295 -18.38 6.88 1.02
C THR A 295 -17.40 6.36 -0.02
N ASN A 296 -16.27 7.05 -0.14
CA ASN A 296 -15.07 6.52 -0.78
C ASN A 296 -14.11 5.99 0.28
N PHE A 297 -13.31 5.02 -0.11
CA PHE A 297 -12.48 4.25 0.80
C PHE A 297 -11.01 4.36 0.40
N PHE A 298 -10.10 4.29 1.36
CA PHE A 298 -8.77 3.82 1.05
C PHE A 298 -8.14 3.10 2.23
N MET A 299 -7.27 2.17 1.85
CA MET A 299 -6.33 1.48 2.72
C MET A 299 -4.92 1.80 2.31
N VAL A 300 -3.98 1.58 3.23
CA VAL A 300 -2.56 1.76 2.98
C VAL A 300 -1.82 0.45 3.19
N GLU A 301 -0.80 0.21 2.39
CA GLU A 301 0.13 -0.88 2.58
C GLU A 301 1.46 -0.35 3.13
N CYS A 302 1.94 -1.04 4.16
CA CYS A 302 3.22 -0.78 4.79
C CYS A 302 3.74 -2.05 5.46
N TYR A 303 5.02 -2.35 5.27
CA TYR A 303 5.75 -3.32 6.07
C TYR A 303 6.55 -2.57 7.14
N SER A 304 5.89 -2.28 8.27
CA SER A 304 6.45 -1.52 9.39
C SER A 304 6.20 -2.25 10.72
N PRO A 305 6.95 -1.93 11.79
CA PRO A 305 6.63 -2.43 13.13
C PRO A 305 5.21 -2.06 13.56
N ILE A 306 4.56 -2.91 14.36
CA ILE A 306 3.13 -2.76 14.72
C ILE A 306 2.78 -1.36 15.24
N ASN A 307 3.65 -0.75 16.05
CA ASN A 307 3.41 0.59 16.59
C ASN A 307 3.34 1.66 15.49
N ASN A 308 4.19 1.54 14.46
CA ASN A 308 4.21 2.43 13.31
C ASN A 308 3.01 2.17 12.40
N THR A 309 2.66 0.89 12.16
CA THR A 309 1.47 0.51 11.40
C THR A 309 0.20 1.15 11.98
N MET A 310 0.06 1.17 13.31
CA MET A 310 -1.14 1.74 13.96
C MET A 310 -1.28 3.25 13.81
N LEU A 311 -0.19 3.98 13.54
CA LEU A 311 -0.25 5.42 13.28
C LEU A 311 -1.04 5.77 12.01
N TYR A 312 -1.13 4.84 11.05
CA TYR A 312 -1.88 5.04 9.81
C TYR A 312 -3.40 5.11 10.00
N TYR A 313 -3.97 4.57 11.08
CA TYR A 313 -5.37 4.82 11.41
C TYR A 313 -5.64 6.28 11.77
N GLY A 314 -4.61 7.02 12.23
CA GLY A 314 -4.76 8.34 12.81
C GLY A 314 -5.53 8.31 14.13
N ASN A 315 -6.32 9.35 14.38
CA ASN A 315 -7.13 9.46 15.59
C ASN A 315 -8.49 10.11 15.30
N LYS A 316 -9.34 10.25 16.33
CA LYS A 316 -10.71 10.76 16.17
C LYS A 316 -10.79 12.18 15.58
N THR A 317 -9.81 13.04 15.84
CA THR A 317 -9.78 14.43 15.35
C THR A 317 -8.97 14.61 14.07
N SER A 318 -8.14 13.63 13.74
CA SER A 318 -7.27 13.62 12.56
C SER A 318 -7.20 12.20 12.02
N PRO A 319 -8.26 11.74 11.34
CA PRO A 319 -8.34 10.39 10.82
C PRO A 319 -7.27 10.16 9.74
N GLY A 320 -6.72 8.96 9.70
CA GLY A 320 -5.84 8.50 8.62
C GLY A 320 -6.60 7.58 7.67
N ALA A 321 -5.91 6.53 7.20
CA ALA A 321 -6.50 5.46 6.41
C ALA A 321 -7.69 4.81 7.12
N HIS A 322 -8.62 4.24 6.34
CA HIS A 322 -9.72 3.47 6.92
C HIS A 322 -9.18 2.24 7.66
N PHE A 323 -8.15 1.60 7.10
CA PHE A 323 -7.25 0.72 7.80
C PHE A 323 -5.90 0.58 7.05
N PRO A 324 -4.78 0.34 7.75
CA PRO A 324 -3.58 -0.24 7.18
C PRO A 324 -3.77 -1.74 6.95
N PHE A 325 -3.18 -2.27 5.89
CA PHE A 325 -3.28 -3.68 5.52
C PHE A 325 -2.60 -4.58 6.57
N ASN A 326 -3.27 -5.64 7.01
CA ASN A 326 -2.80 -6.50 8.10
C ASN A 326 -2.12 -7.78 7.58
N PHE A 327 -0.79 -7.74 7.44
CA PHE A 327 0.02 -8.87 6.96
C PHE A 327 0.32 -9.94 8.01
N LEU A 328 -0.17 -9.84 9.24
CA LEU A 328 0.25 -10.74 10.32
C LEU A 328 -0.08 -12.22 10.03
N LEU A 329 -1.20 -12.50 9.37
CA LEU A 329 -1.57 -13.87 8.96
C LEU A 329 -0.60 -14.45 7.92
N ILE A 330 -0.04 -13.62 7.04
CA ILE A 330 0.93 -14.04 6.02
C ILE A 330 2.32 -14.23 6.66
N ASN A 331 2.73 -13.28 7.51
CA ASN A 331 4.11 -13.21 7.99
C ASN A 331 4.36 -14.02 9.27
N SER A 332 3.32 -14.27 10.08
CA SER A 332 3.48 -14.85 11.44
C SER A 332 2.96 -16.27 11.57
N ILE A 333 2.22 -16.79 10.58
CA ILE A 333 1.59 -18.11 10.65
C ILE A 333 2.15 -19.01 9.53
N ASN A 334 2.49 -20.25 9.88
CA ASN A 334 2.97 -21.26 8.96
C ASN A 334 2.43 -22.65 9.33
N GLN A 335 2.92 -23.70 8.65
CA GLN A 335 2.46 -25.08 8.85
C GLN A 335 2.79 -25.65 10.25
N GLN A 336 3.69 -25.02 10.99
CA GLN A 336 4.08 -25.40 12.35
C GLN A 336 3.32 -24.64 13.43
N SER A 337 2.57 -23.60 13.06
CA SER A 337 1.83 -22.78 14.01
C SER A 337 0.69 -23.56 14.68
N ASP A 338 0.47 -23.29 15.96
CA ASP A 338 -0.62 -23.86 16.73
C ASP A 338 -1.73 -22.83 17.09
N ALA A 339 -2.70 -23.24 17.90
CA ALA A 339 -3.79 -22.36 18.31
C ALA A 339 -3.35 -21.16 19.17
N TYR A 340 -2.23 -21.28 19.90
CA TYR A 340 -1.68 -20.18 20.69
C TYR A 340 -1.04 -19.13 19.79
N ASP A 341 -0.31 -19.56 18.75
CA ASP A 341 0.27 -18.64 17.76
C ASP A 341 -0.81 -17.81 17.06
N VAL A 342 -1.90 -18.47 16.62
CA VAL A 342 -3.04 -17.77 15.98
C VAL A 342 -3.69 -16.78 16.95
N ARG A 343 -3.93 -17.21 18.20
CA ARG A 343 -4.52 -16.34 19.23
C ARG A 343 -3.64 -15.12 19.51
N ASP A 344 -2.33 -15.32 19.64
CA ASP A 344 -1.40 -14.26 20.01
C ASP A 344 -1.18 -13.28 18.85
N MET A 345 -1.20 -13.78 17.61
CA MET A 345 -1.25 -12.96 16.40
C MET A 345 -2.51 -12.08 16.36
N ILE A 346 -3.70 -12.66 16.60
CA ILE A 346 -4.95 -11.90 16.65
C ILE A 346 -4.90 -10.84 17.76
N LYS A 347 -4.44 -11.21 18.96
CA LYS A 347 -4.27 -10.29 20.09
C LYS A 347 -3.32 -9.15 19.74
N THR A 348 -2.23 -9.44 19.03
CA THR A 348 -1.24 -8.42 18.63
C THR A 348 -1.90 -7.30 17.82
N TRP A 349 -2.73 -7.62 16.83
CA TRP A 349 -3.46 -6.58 16.10
C TRP A 349 -4.49 -5.87 16.98
N MET A 350 -5.36 -6.66 17.63
CA MET A 350 -6.53 -6.12 18.33
C MET A 350 -6.20 -5.28 19.57
N LEU A 351 -5.06 -5.54 20.23
CA LEU A 351 -4.61 -4.77 21.40
C LEU A 351 -3.85 -3.49 21.04
N ASN A 352 -3.23 -3.43 19.86
CA ASN A 352 -2.49 -2.24 19.41
C ASN A 352 -3.37 -1.30 18.56
N MET A 353 -4.40 -1.83 17.90
CA MET A 353 -5.34 -1.03 17.11
C MET A 353 -6.03 0.05 17.97
N PRO A 354 -6.08 1.32 17.50
CA PRO A 354 -6.77 2.37 18.23
C PRO A 354 -8.25 2.04 18.45
N GLU A 355 -8.79 2.51 19.58
CA GLU A 355 -10.19 2.24 19.96
C GLU A 355 -11.15 2.70 18.86
N LYS A 356 -12.15 1.86 18.54
CA LYS A 356 -13.21 2.11 17.53
C LYS A 356 -12.74 2.16 16.08
N MET A 357 -11.50 1.74 15.80
CA MET A 357 -11.06 1.47 14.43
C MET A 357 -11.47 0.08 13.96
N TRP A 358 -11.39 -0.15 12.65
CA TRP A 358 -11.86 -1.39 12.02
C TRP A 358 -10.68 -2.30 11.63
N PRO A 359 -10.63 -3.55 12.12
CA PRO A 359 -9.57 -4.48 11.74
C PRO A 359 -9.81 -5.04 10.34
N ASN A 360 -8.75 -5.55 9.72
CA ASN A 360 -8.81 -6.34 8.49
C ASN A 360 -7.89 -7.55 8.62
N TRP A 361 -8.07 -8.54 7.75
CA TRP A 361 -7.30 -9.78 7.74
C TRP A 361 -7.09 -10.22 6.29
N VAL A 362 -5.82 -10.45 5.90
CA VAL A 362 -5.46 -10.98 4.59
C VAL A 362 -4.70 -12.30 4.74
N VAL A 363 -4.98 -13.27 3.87
CA VAL A 363 -4.36 -14.60 3.89
C VAL A 363 -3.46 -14.88 2.68
N GLY A 364 -3.36 -13.94 1.74
CA GLY A 364 -2.51 -14.00 0.56
C GLY A 364 -2.60 -12.69 -0.23
N ILE A 365 -1.55 -12.37 -0.99
CA ILE A 365 -1.45 -11.20 -1.88
C ILE A 365 -0.87 -11.60 -3.23
#